data_AF-A0A7Y5ISA5-F1
#
_entry.id   AF-A0A7Y5ISA5-F1
#
_cell.length_a   1.000
_cell.length_b   1.000
_cell.length_c   1.000
_cell.angle_alpha   90.00
_cell.angle_beta   90.00
_cell.angle_gamma   90.00
#
_symmetry.space_group_name_H-M   'P 1'
#
loop_
_entity.id
_entity.type
_entity.pdbx_description
1 polymer ?
#
loop_
_entity_poly.entity_id
_entity_poly.type
_entity_poly.pdbx_seq_one_letter_code
_entity_poly.pdbx_strand_id
1 'polypeptide(L)' 'MEPIALIVVGAVVVALAFDIINGFHDAANSIATVVSTRVLSPRMAVLWAAFFNFVAIFIFH' A
#
# COMPACT_ATOMS: atom_id res chain seq x y z
N MET A 1 -1.74 32.63 5.55
CA MET A 1 -1.61 31.23 6.01
C MET A 1 -0.31 31.16 6.78
N GLU A 2 -0.33 30.73 8.04
CA GLU A 2 0.90 30.56 8.84
C GLU A 2 1.89 29.63 8.09
N PRO A 3 3.20 29.93 8.04
CA PRO A 3 4.19 29.12 7.31
C PRO A 3 4.13 27.62 7.64
N ILE A 4 3.74 27.29 8.87
CA ILE A 4 3.54 25.92 9.35
C ILE A 4 2.44 25.18 8.57
N ALA A 5 1.32 25.84 8.26
CA ALA A 5 0.21 25.22 7.55
C ALA A 5 0.59 24.81 6.12
N LEU A 6 1.40 25.63 5.45
CA LEU A 6 1.92 25.32 4.11
C LEU A 6 2.85 24.10 4.13
N ILE A 7 3.72 24.01 5.14
CA ILE A 7 4.63 22.87 5.32
C ILE A 7 3.83 21.59 5.61
N VAL A 8 2.82 21.65 6.49
CA VAL A 8 1.97 20.49 6.82
C VAL A 8 1.24 19.99 5.58
N VAL A 9 0.60 20.89 4.82
CA VAL A 9 -0.10 20.50 3.58
C VAL A 9 0.86 19.87 2.58
N GLY A 10 2.04 20.46 2.40
CA GLY A 10 3.09 19.88 1.54
C GLY A 10 3.54 18.50 2.00
N ALA A 11 3.77 18.31 3.29
CA ALA A 11 4.16 17.04 3.87
C ALA A 11 3.08 15.96 3.70
N VAL A 12 1.79 16.30 3.90
CA VAL A 12 0.68 15.37 3.68
C VAL A 12 0.62 14.92 2.22
N VAL A 13 0.80 15.85 1.27
CA VAL A 13 0.83 15.49 -0.17
C VAL A 13 1.97 14.53 -0.48
N VAL A 14 3.17 14.79 0.04
CA VAL A 14 4.33 13.91 -0.15
C VAL A 14 4.11 12.56 0.53
N ALA A 15 3.55 12.52 1.74
CA ALA A 15 3.24 11.30 2.46
C ALA A 15 2.23 10.44 1.70
N LEU A 16 1.14 11.03 1.20
CA LEU A 16 0.17 10.31 0.38
C LEU A 16 0.78 9.74 -0.91
N ALA A 17 1.67 10.49 -1.57
CA ALA A 17 2.37 10.00 -2.75
C ALA A 17 3.34 8.84 -2.40
N PHE A 18 4.04 8.95 -1.28
CA PHE A 18 4.93 7.92 -0.76
C PHE A 18 4.13 6.65 -0.41
N ASP A 19 3.05 6.76 0.34
CA ASP A 19 2.22 5.61 0.77
C ASP A 19 1.70 4.80 -0.42
N ILE A 20 1.31 5.46 -1.51
CA ILE A 20 0.90 4.78 -2.75
C ILE A 20 2.05 3.94 -3.31
N ILE A 21 3.26 4.51 -3.42
CA ILE A 21 4.43 3.82 -3.98
C ILE A 21 4.84 2.64 -3.11
N ASN A 22 4.88 2.83 -1.79
CA ASN A 22 5.20 1.75 -0.85
C ASN A 22 4.14 0.64 -0.88
N GLY A 23 2.86 1.00 -0.95
CA GLY A 23 1.78 0.03 -1.06
C GLY A 23 1.91 -0.89 -2.27
N PHE A 24 2.40 -0.38 -3.42
CA PHE A 24 2.70 -1.22 -4.58
C PHE A 24 3.87 -2.18 -4.35
N HIS A 25 4.94 -1.72 -3.71
CA HIS A 25 6.09 -2.55 -3.39
C HIS A 25 5.71 -3.65 -2.38
N ASP A 26 4.96 -3.29 -1.35
CA ASP A 26 4.49 -4.22 -0.33
C ASP A 26 3.52 -5.25 -0.90
N ALA A 27 2.61 -4.83 -1.79
CA ALA A 27 1.76 -5.74 -2.54
C ALA A 27 2.60 -6.74 -3.33
N ALA A 28 3.64 -6.30 -4.05
CA ALA A 28 4.52 -7.19 -4.82
C ALA A 28 5.27 -8.18 -3.92
N ASN A 29 5.80 -7.70 -2.79
CA ASN A 29 6.53 -8.53 -1.82
C ASN A 29 5.62 -9.60 -1.19
N SER A 30 4.36 -9.24 -0.87
CA SER A 30 3.41 -10.17 -0.25
C SER A 30 2.91 -11.28 -1.19
N ILE A 31 2.94 -11.05 -2.51
CA ILE A 31 2.43 -12.02 -3.51
C ILE A 31 3.53 -12.77 -4.27
N ALA A 32 4.80 -12.40 -4.13
CA ALA A 32 5.91 -12.96 -4.90
C ALA A 32 5.96 -14.50 -4.85
N THR A 33 5.77 -15.09 -3.67
CA THR A 33 5.82 -16.55 -3.48
C THR A 33 4.62 -17.24 -4.12
N VAL A 34 3.39 -16.75 -3.88
CA VAL A 34 2.17 -17.40 -4.42
C VAL A 34 2.06 -17.26 -5.94
N VAL A 35 2.57 -16.17 -6.52
CA VAL A 35 2.64 -16.00 -7.98
C VAL A 35 3.74 -16.84 -8.60
N SER A 36 4.93 -16.90 -8.00
CA SER A 36 6.07 -17.69 -8.54
C SER A 36 5.82 -19.19 -8.47
N THR A 37 5.15 -19.67 -7.41
CA THR A 37 4.71 -21.07 -7.26
C THR A 37 3.46 -21.41 -8.06
N ARG A 38 2.83 -20.42 -8.72
CA ARG A 38 1.60 -20.57 -9.53
C ARG A 38 0.39 -21.07 -8.74
N VAL A 39 0.39 -20.88 -7.42
CA VAL A 39 -0.76 -21.19 -6.56
C VAL A 39 -1.94 -20.28 -6.90
N LEU A 40 -1.66 -19.01 -7.21
CA LEU A 40 -2.65 -18.04 -7.68
C LEU A 40 -2.19 -17.40 -8.99
N SER A 41 -3.15 -17.05 -9.85
CA SER A 41 -2.87 -16.18 -10.99
C SER A 41 -2.50 -14.77 -10.49
N PRO A 42 -1.67 -14.00 -11.23
CA PRO A 42 -1.23 -12.67 -10.80
C PRO A 42 -2.39 -11.73 -10.43
N ARG A 43 -3.49 -11.77 -11.18
CA ARG A 43 -4.68 -10.95 -10.90
C ARG A 43 -5.34 -11.33 -9.57
N MET A 44 -5.50 -12.63 -9.30
CA MET A 44 -6.08 -13.10 -8.05
C MET A 44 -5.16 -12.79 -6.86
N ALA A 45 -3.85 -12.90 -7.04
CA ALA A 45 -2.90 -12.57 -5.99
C ALA A 45 -2.92 -11.07 -5.64
N VAL A 46 -3.02 -10.17 -6.62
CA VAL A 46 -3.18 -8.72 -6.37
C VAL A 46 -4.48 -8.41 -5.64
N LEU A 47 -5.60 -9.03 -6.03
CA LEU A 47 -6.87 -8.87 -5.32
C LEU A 47 -6.78 -9.37 -3.87
N TRP A 48 -6.07 -10.48 -3.66
CA TRP A 48 -5.82 -11.04 -2.34
C TRP A 48 -5.00 -10.07 -1.47
N ALA A 49 -3.89 -9.54 -1.99
CA ALA A 49 -3.07 -8.55 -1.28
C ALA A 49 -3.86 -7.28 -0.96
N ALA A 50 -4.63 -6.74 -1.90
CA ALA A 50 -5.47 -5.57 -1.68
C ALA A 50 -6.51 -5.80 -0.57
N PHE A 51 -7.16 -6.97 -0.57
CA PHE A 51 -8.13 -7.33 0.47
C PHE A 51 -7.49 -7.40 1.86
N PHE A 52 -6.39 -8.14 2.02
CA PHE A 52 -5.74 -8.28 3.33
C PHE A 52 -5.07 -6.99 3.80
N ASN A 53 -4.51 -6.18 2.88
CA ASN A 53 -3.95 -4.87 3.22
C ASN A 53 -5.06 -3.92 3.73
N PHE A 54 -6.23 -3.92 3.10
CA PHE A 54 -7.39 -3.18 3.60
C PHE A 54 -7.89 -3.70 4.95
N VAL A 55 -8.01 -5.03 5.13
CA VAL A 55 -8.43 -5.61 6.41
C VAL A 55 -7.45 -5.28 7.54
N ALA A 56 -6.15 -5.24 7.25
CA ALA A 56 -5.11 -5.01 8.24
C ALA A 56 -5.30 -3.68 9.00
N ILE A 57 -5.78 -2.61 8.35
CA ILE A 57 -6.01 -1.32 9.02
C ILE A 57 -7.07 -1.38 10.12
N PHE A 58 -7.98 -2.35 10.08
CA PHE A 58 -9.04 -2.51 11.10
C PHE A 58 -8.65 -3.45 12.24
N ILE A 59 -7.65 -4.31 12.02
CA ILE A 59 -7.19 -5.30 13.00
C ILE A 59 -5.94 -4.82 13.73
N PHE A 60 -5.06 -4.11 13.02
CA PHE A 60 -3.72 -3.71 13.48
C PHE A 60 -3.56 -2.18 13.52
N HIS A 61 -4.56 -1.48 14.07
CA HIS A 61 -4.51 -0.02 14.30
C HIS A 61 -3.80 0.37 15.60
#